data_AF-A0A1M3CW74-F1
#
_entry.id   AF-A0A1M3CW74-F1
#
_cell.length_a   1.000
_cell.length_b   1.000
_cell.length_c   1.000
_cell.angle_alpha   90.00
_cell.angle_beta   90.00
_cell.angle_gamma   90.00
#
_symmetry.space_group_name_H-M   'P 1'
#
loop_
_entity.id
_entity.type
_entity.pdbx_description
1 polymer ?
#
loop_
_entity_poly.entity_id
_entity_poly.type
_entity_poly.pdbx_seq_one_letter_code
_entity_poly.pdbx_strand_id
1 'polypeptide(L)'
;MQALGFYFSKVSIFFLILLFHHFDLEAKENPPSSYYLSDTHPIKPTLDALFSTSRVLLNEKSMKKAGFIISKPRPFTNLIIASHPAMPGYIFKLYLDAQRLHKHKPELHFWMMRIQGALAVRDTIETFQLQDLVKVPQKWLYQLPIKPKGKKGYIRRQYILVEEDMDLVSSEDNERLWRSDYVTPDLLNAIYIILSKVGLRDCTKPDNLPFSWDGRVSFIDTQSHGGKVPFKRLESWLSPLNQLYWSKLTAP
;
A
#
# COMPACT_ATOMS: atom_id res chain seq x y z
N MET A 1 -12.21 -31.67 -61.85
CA MET A 1 -11.28 -31.26 -60.77
C MET A 1 -11.96 -30.15 -59.98
N GLN A 2 -12.29 -30.41 -58.72
CA GLN A 2 -13.05 -29.52 -57.85
C GLN A 2 -12.18 -28.36 -57.37
N ALA A 3 -12.71 -27.14 -57.46
CA ALA A 3 -12.14 -25.95 -56.82
C ALA A 3 -12.84 -25.75 -55.47
N LEU A 4 -12.08 -25.94 -54.37
CA LEU A 4 -12.41 -25.46 -53.03
C LEU A 4 -11.79 -24.06 -52.86
N GLY A 5 -12.56 -23.09 -52.37
CA GLY A 5 -12.05 -21.73 -52.18
C GLY A 5 -12.91 -20.85 -51.27
N PHE A 6 -12.98 -21.25 -49.99
CA PHE A 6 -13.21 -20.44 -48.78
C PHE A 6 -14.22 -19.28 -48.81
N TYR A 7 -15.42 -19.57 -48.31
CA TYR A 7 -16.30 -18.58 -47.67
C TYR A 7 -15.74 -18.20 -46.29
N PHE A 8 -15.14 -17.02 -46.15
CA PHE A 8 -14.88 -16.44 -44.83
C PHE A 8 -16.19 -15.88 -44.26
N SER A 9 -16.79 -16.66 -43.37
CA SER A 9 -17.97 -16.27 -42.57
C SER A 9 -17.59 -15.18 -41.56
N LYS A 10 -18.34 -14.06 -41.58
CA LYS A 10 -18.26 -12.92 -40.64
C LYS A 10 -18.61 -13.26 -39.18
N VAL A 11 -18.71 -14.54 -38.81
CA VAL A 11 -19.10 -15.00 -37.47
C VAL A 11 -17.90 -15.13 -36.51
N SER A 12 -16.65 -15.15 -37.00
CA SER A 12 -15.48 -15.38 -36.15
C SER A 12 -14.88 -14.14 -35.45
N ILE A 13 -15.29 -12.92 -35.79
CA ILE A 13 -14.74 -11.70 -35.16
C ILE A 13 -15.54 -11.30 -33.91
N PHE A 14 -16.85 -11.63 -33.84
CA PHE A 14 -17.67 -11.29 -32.68
C PHE A 14 -17.40 -12.19 -31.47
N PHE A 15 -16.93 -13.42 -31.68
CA PHE A 15 -16.52 -14.32 -30.59
C PHE A 15 -15.13 -14.00 -30.03
N LEU A 16 -14.24 -13.37 -30.81
CA LEU A 16 -12.94 -12.94 -30.30
C LEU A 16 -13.09 -11.74 -29.34
N ILE A 17 -14.01 -10.81 -29.63
CA ILE A 17 -14.24 -9.64 -28.76
C ILE A 17 -14.94 -10.04 -27.44
N LEU A 18 -15.73 -11.11 -27.44
CA LEU A 18 -16.32 -11.65 -26.20
C LEU A 18 -15.33 -12.49 -25.38
N LEU A 19 -14.30 -13.07 -26.00
CA LEU A 19 -13.21 -13.75 -25.29
C LEU A 19 -12.20 -12.78 -24.65
N PHE A 20 -12.08 -11.54 -25.15
CA PHE A 20 -11.26 -10.49 -24.52
C PHE A 20 -12.02 -9.61 -23.52
N HIS A 21 -13.35 -9.71 -23.43
CA HIS A 21 -14.16 -9.01 -22.42
C HIS A 21 -14.70 -9.91 -21.29
N HIS A 22 -14.33 -11.20 -21.26
CA HIS A 22 -14.65 -12.11 -20.15
C HIS A 22 -13.42 -12.69 -19.43
N PHE A 23 -12.22 -12.29 -19.84
CA PHE A 23 -10.96 -12.63 -19.18
C PHE A 23 -10.51 -11.52 -18.22
N ASP A 24 -11.40 -11.02 -17.36
CA ASP A 24 -10.99 -10.05 -16.32
C ASP A 24 -11.87 -10.02 -15.06
N LEU A 25 -12.55 -11.12 -14.77
CA LEU A 25 -13.25 -11.34 -13.52
C LEU A 25 -12.86 -12.73 -13.01
N GLU A 26 -12.12 -12.75 -11.89
CA GLU A 26 -11.75 -13.95 -11.11
C GLU A 26 -10.49 -14.74 -11.52
N ALA A 27 -9.39 -14.06 -11.84
CA ALA A 27 -8.15 -14.54 -11.27
C ALA A 27 -8.30 -14.40 -9.74
N LYS A 28 -8.63 -15.50 -9.05
CA LYS A 28 -8.38 -15.63 -7.61
C LYS A 28 -6.89 -15.47 -7.44
N GLU A 29 -6.42 -14.23 -7.28
CA GLU A 29 -5.05 -13.94 -6.90
C GLU A 29 -4.82 -14.64 -5.56
N ASN A 30 -4.16 -15.79 -5.60
CA ASN A 30 -3.62 -16.43 -4.42
C ASN A 30 -2.31 -15.70 -4.13
N PRO A 31 -2.21 -14.95 -3.02
CA PRO A 31 -0.99 -14.26 -2.67
C PRO A 31 0.17 -15.26 -2.51
N PRO A 32 1.40 -14.89 -2.89
CA PRO A 32 2.58 -15.69 -2.56
C PRO A 32 2.64 -16.00 -1.06
N SER A 33 3.11 -17.19 -0.70
CA SER A 33 3.24 -17.59 0.72
C SER A 33 4.11 -16.61 1.52
N SER A 34 5.13 -16.03 0.89
CA SER A 34 6.02 -15.03 1.48
C SER A 34 5.33 -13.70 1.84
N TYR A 35 4.11 -13.45 1.35
CA TYR A 35 3.37 -12.25 1.70
C TYR A 35 2.62 -12.42 3.02
N TYR A 36 2.37 -13.64 3.46
CA TYR A 36 1.61 -13.89 4.67
C TYR A 36 2.43 -13.62 5.93
N LEU A 37 1.73 -13.20 6.98
CA LEU A 37 2.28 -13.18 8.32
C LEU A 37 2.54 -14.63 8.77
N SER A 38 3.81 -14.96 8.99
CA SER A 38 4.23 -16.32 9.41
C SER A 38 3.51 -16.77 10.68
N ASP A 39 3.25 -18.08 10.81
CA ASP A 39 2.71 -18.67 12.04
C ASP A 39 3.63 -18.50 13.25
N THR A 40 4.94 -18.34 13.02
CA THR A 40 5.94 -18.05 14.06
C THR A 40 6.09 -16.56 14.37
N HIS A 41 5.35 -15.68 13.68
CA HIS A 41 5.48 -14.24 13.89
C HIS A 41 4.97 -13.83 15.28
N PRO A 42 5.69 -12.97 16.03
CA PRO A 42 5.41 -12.71 17.45
C PRO A 42 3.98 -12.22 17.74
N ILE A 43 3.38 -11.43 16.85
CA ILE A 43 2.01 -10.92 17.06
C ILE A 43 0.90 -11.85 16.55
N LYS A 44 1.24 -12.94 15.84
CA LYS A 44 0.27 -13.84 15.21
C LYS A 44 -0.70 -14.46 16.23
N PRO A 45 -0.26 -14.97 17.40
CA PRO A 45 -1.17 -15.51 18.40
C PRO A 45 -2.17 -14.47 18.93
N THR A 46 -1.71 -13.24 19.15
CA THR A 46 -2.56 -12.13 19.60
C THR A 46 -3.63 -11.77 18.56
N LEU A 47 -3.26 -11.70 17.27
CA LEU A 47 -4.20 -11.47 16.18
C LEU A 47 -5.23 -12.61 16.08
N ASP A 48 -4.79 -13.86 16.15
CA ASP A 48 -5.67 -15.02 16.10
C ASP A 48 -6.69 -15.01 17.25
N ALA A 49 -6.25 -14.77 18.47
CA ALA A 49 -7.14 -14.66 19.63
C ALA A 49 -8.17 -13.53 19.46
N LEU A 50 -7.72 -12.37 19.00
CA LEU A 50 -8.55 -11.18 18.84
C LEU A 50 -9.61 -11.36 17.75
N PHE A 51 -9.22 -11.86 16.58
CA PHE A 51 -10.13 -12.02 15.43
C PHE A 51 -10.97 -13.29 15.48
N SER A 52 -10.59 -14.30 16.25
CA SER A 52 -11.40 -15.53 16.42
C SER A 52 -12.56 -15.35 17.40
N THR A 53 -12.47 -14.39 18.32
CA THR A 53 -13.46 -14.18 19.38
C THR A 53 -14.69 -13.39 18.91
N SER A 54 -14.49 -12.38 18.05
CA SER A 54 -15.58 -11.50 17.60
C SER A 54 -15.32 -10.96 16.19
N ARG A 55 -16.37 -10.45 15.54
CA ARG A 55 -16.22 -9.84 14.20
C ARG A 55 -15.74 -8.40 14.34
N VAL A 56 -14.46 -8.26 14.66
CA VAL A 56 -13.78 -7.00 14.98
C VAL A 56 -13.94 -5.96 13.86
N LEU A 57 -13.82 -6.38 12.59
CA LEU A 57 -13.93 -5.49 11.43
C LEU A 57 -15.37 -5.16 11.03
N LEU A 58 -16.38 -5.49 11.83
CA LEU A 58 -17.77 -5.15 11.48
C LEU A 58 -17.93 -3.64 11.30
N ASN A 59 -17.43 -2.84 12.25
CA ASN A 59 -17.46 -1.38 12.24
C ASN A 59 -16.44 -0.80 13.23
N GLU A 60 -16.26 0.53 13.23
CA GLU A 60 -15.33 1.21 14.15
C GLU A 60 -15.62 0.94 15.63
N LYS A 61 -16.91 0.85 16.02
CA LYS A 61 -17.29 0.53 17.41
C LYS A 61 -16.76 -0.84 17.84
N SER A 62 -16.84 -1.83 16.95
CA SER A 62 -16.36 -3.19 17.20
C SER A 62 -14.83 -3.23 17.30
N MET A 63 -14.14 -2.46 16.45
CA MET A 63 -12.69 -2.30 16.53
C MET A 63 -12.22 -1.62 17.83
N LYS A 64 -12.85 -0.51 18.23
CA LYS A 64 -12.52 0.18 19.50
C LYS A 64 -12.76 -0.74 20.70
N LYS A 65 -13.87 -1.51 20.69
CA LYS A 65 -14.15 -2.51 21.72
C LYS A 65 -13.08 -3.60 21.78
N ALA A 66 -12.48 -3.95 20.65
CA ALA A 66 -11.38 -4.91 20.57
C ALA A 66 -10.01 -4.32 20.96
N GLY A 67 -9.93 -3.04 21.34
CA GLY A 67 -8.70 -2.42 21.83
C GLY A 67 -7.90 -1.63 20.78
N PHE A 68 -8.38 -1.53 19.53
CA PHE A 68 -7.70 -0.73 18.51
C PHE A 68 -7.83 0.76 18.77
N ILE A 69 -6.70 1.46 18.61
CA ILE A 69 -6.62 2.91 18.55
C ILE A 69 -6.67 3.28 17.05
N ILE A 70 -7.77 3.92 16.63
CA ILE A 70 -8.04 4.20 15.22
C ILE A 70 -7.72 5.65 14.89
N SER A 71 -6.94 5.88 13.84
CA SER A 71 -6.77 7.21 13.25
C SER A 71 -8.03 7.63 12.49
N LYS A 72 -8.20 8.92 12.20
CA LYS A 72 -9.25 9.36 11.28
C LYS A 72 -9.14 8.62 9.94
N PRO A 73 -10.25 8.07 9.38
CA PRO A 73 -10.22 7.42 8.08
C PRO A 73 -9.72 8.35 6.98
N ARG A 74 -9.04 7.79 5.97
CA ARG A 74 -8.57 8.59 4.83
C ARG A 74 -9.77 9.01 3.95
N PRO A 75 -9.89 10.30 3.58
CA PRO A 75 -11.12 10.88 3.01
C PRO A 75 -11.55 10.31 1.65
N PHE A 76 -10.65 9.67 0.89
CA PHE A 76 -10.95 9.14 -0.45
C PHE A 76 -11.01 7.62 -0.54
N THR A 77 -10.17 6.93 0.24
CA THR A 77 -10.10 5.47 0.21
C THR A 77 -10.94 4.84 1.30
N ASN A 78 -11.34 5.59 2.33
CA ASN A 78 -11.88 5.08 3.58
C ASN A 78 -10.97 4.03 4.26
N LEU A 79 -9.69 4.02 3.89
CA LEU A 79 -8.66 3.23 4.54
C LEU A 79 -8.59 3.64 6.01
N ILE A 80 -8.69 2.66 6.89
CA ILE A 80 -8.49 2.83 8.32
C ILE A 80 -7.05 2.44 8.63
N ILE A 81 -6.36 3.32 9.35
CA ILE A 81 -5.07 3.05 9.95
C ILE A 81 -5.31 2.92 11.46
N ALA A 82 -4.77 1.88 12.08
CA ALA A 82 -4.94 1.64 13.51
C ALA A 82 -3.67 1.06 14.12
N SER A 83 -3.51 1.26 15.43
CA SER A 83 -2.52 0.60 16.27
C SER A 83 -3.23 -0.18 17.39
N HIS A 84 -2.49 -1.03 18.10
CA HIS A 84 -3.02 -1.79 19.23
C HIS A 84 -1.99 -1.87 20.36
N PRO A 85 -2.32 -1.47 21.61
CA PRO A 85 -1.35 -1.44 22.71
C PRO A 85 -0.67 -2.77 23.02
N ALA A 86 -1.34 -3.90 22.79
CA ALA A 86 -0.77 -5.24 22.96
C ALA A 86 0.16 -5.70 21.82
N MET A 87 0.31 -4.92 20.76
CA MET A 87 1.18 -5.21 19.61
C MET A 87 2.00 -3.95 19.26
N PRO A 88 2.84 -3.46 20.20
CA PRO A 88 3.69 -2.30 19.95
C PRO A 88 4.67 -2.61 18.80
N GLY A 89 5.03 -1.58 18.03
CA GLY A 89 5.88 -1.72 16.85
C GLY A 89 5.14 -2.16 15.59
N TYR A 90 3.80 -2.19 15.60
CA TYR A 90 2.99 -2.57 14.44
C TYR A 90 1.81 -1.62 14.19
N ILE A 91 1.56 -1.38 12.91
CA ILE A 91 0.42 -0.64 12.38
C ILE A 91 -0.45 -1.56 11.53
N PHE A 92 -1.75 -1.31 11.55
CA PHE A 92 -2.76 -2.08 10.84
C PHE A 92 -3.49 -1.21 9.84
N LYS A 93 -3.50 -1.64 8.58
CA LYS A 93 -4.28 -1.06 7.49
C LYS A 93 -5.47 -1.94 7.19
N LEU A 94 -6.65 -1.33 7.25
CA LEU A 94 -7.92 -2.04 7.43
C LEU A 94 -9.04 -1.43 6.58
N TYR A 95 -9.93 -2.30 6.13
CA TYR A 95 -11.27 -1.95 5.68
C TYR A 95 -12.29 -2.63 6.59
N LEU A 96 -13.47 -2.05 6.74
CA LEU A 96 -14.56 -2.60 7.55
C LEU A 96 -15.55 -3.37 6.68
N ASP A 97 -16.28 -4.30 7.28
CA ASP A 97 -17.40 -4.98 6.63
C ASP A 97 -18.54 -4.00 6.30
N ALA A 98 -18.74 -2.99 7.16
CA ALA A 98 -19.71 -1.91 6.97
C ALA A 98 -19.33 -0.88 5.90
N GLN A 99 -18.14 -0.98 5.31
CA GLN A 99 -17.70 -0.11 4.22
C GLN A 99 -18.02 -0.72 2.86
N ARG A 100 -18.39 0.13 1.89
CA ARG A 100 -18.43 -0.26 0.48
C ARG A 100 -17.02 -0.61 -0.02
N LEU A 101 -16.94 -1.45 -1.05
CA LEU A 101 -15.68 -1.73 -1.71
C LEU A 101 -15.11 -0.45 -2.35
N HIS A 102 -13.83 -0.17 -2.09
CA HIS A 102 -13.13 0.90 -2.80
C HIS A 102 -12.93 0.48 -4.26
N LYS A 103 -13.40 1.30 -5.21
CA LYS A 103 -13.33 1.02 -6.66
C LYS A 103 -13.86 -0.37 -7.06
N HIS A 104 -14.85 -0.89 -6.32
CA HIS A 104 -15.41 -2.23 -6.54
C HIS A 104 -14.40 -3.39 -6.48
N LYS A 105 -13.21 -3.17 -5.90
CA LYS A 105 -12.18 -4.20 -5.74
C LYS A 105 -12.17 -4.73 -4.30
N PRO A 106 -11.85 -6.03 -4.09
CA PRO A 106 -11.62 -6.57 -2.76
C PRO A 106 -10.38 -5.93 -2.12
N GLU A 107 -10.32 -5.91 -0.80
CA GLU A 107 -9.18 -5.34 -0.07
C GLU A 107 -7.85 -6.00 -0.43
N LEU A 108 -7.88 -7.30 -0.74
CA LEU A 108 -6.69 -8.08 -1.05
C LEU A 108 -5.88 -7.46 -2.21
N HIS A 109 -6.56 -6.98 -3.24
CA HIS A 109 -5.92 -6.32 -4.38
C HIS A 109 -5.03 -5.14 -3.94
N PHE A 110 -5.56 -4.27 -3.06
CA PHE A 110 -4.83 -3.11 -2.59
C PHE A 110 -3.73 -3.45 -1.58
N TRP A 111 -3.85 -4.56 -0.85
CA TRP A 111 -2.81 -5.07 0.02
C TRP A 111 -1.65 -5.67 -0.76
N MET A 112 -1.94 -6.46 -1.79
CA MET A 112 -0.92 -7.04 -2.66
C MET A 112 -0.10 -5.95 -3.36
N MET A 113 -0.75 -4.92 -3.92
CA MET A 113 -0.05 -3.77 -4.50
C MET A 113 0.89 -3.09 -3.50
N ARG A 114 0.45 -2.89 -2.25
CA ARG A 114 1.29 -2.26 -1.22
C ARG A 114 2.50 -3.11 -0.86
N ILE A 115 2.32 -4.43 -0.74
CA ILE A 115 3.43 -5.35 -0.43
C ILE A 115 4.42 -5.38 -1.60
N GLN A 116 3.93 -5.50 -2.84
CA GLN A 116 4.76 -5.47 -4.05
C GLN A 116 5.59 -4.18 -4.15
N GLY A 117 4.95 -3.02 -3.97
CA GLY A 117 5.65 -1.75 -3.98
C GLY A 117 6.67 -1.65 -2.84
N ALA A 118 6.38 -2.18 -1.65
CA ALA A 118 7.32 -2.17 -0.53
C ALA A 118 8.56 -3.04 -0.80
N LEU A 119 8.37 -4.21 -1.40
CA LEU A 119 9.45 -5.11 -1.80
C LEU A 119 10.33 -4.44 -2.88
N ALA A 120 9.74 -3.81 -3.89
CA ALA A 120 10.49 -3.11 -4.92
C ALA A 120 11.29 -1.91 -4.37
N VAL A 121 10.72 -1.18 -3.41
CA VAL A 121 11.46 -0.11 -2.70
C VAL A 121 12.63 -0.70 -1.92
N ARG A 122 12.42 -1.78 -1.17
CA ARG A 122 13.45 -2.42 -0.36
C ARG A 122 14.62 -2.89 -1.22
N ASP A 123 14.32 -3.60 -2.31
CA ASP A 123 15.30 -4.04 -3.30
C ASP A 123 16.09 -2.86 -3.89
N THR A 124 15.42 -1.75 -4.18
CA THR A 124 16.09 -0.53 -4.65
C THR A 124 16.98 0.10 -3.58
N ILE A 125 16.53 0.18 -2.33
CA ILE A 125 17.34 0.69 -1.20
C ILE A 125 18.61 -0.16 -1.05
N GLU A 126 18.49 -1.48 -1.11
CA GLU A 126 19.61 -2.41 -0.97
C GLU A 126 20.59 -2.31 -2.14
N THR A 127 20.07 -2.31 -3.37
CA THR A 127 20.87 -2.22 -4.60
C THR A 127 21.70 -0.93 -4.66
N PHE A 128 21.13 0.18 -4.22
CA PHE A 128 21.76 1.51 -4.29
C PHE A 128 22.38 1.95 -2.96
N GLN A 129 22.40 1.09 -1.94
CA GLN A 129 23.00 1.35 -0.62
C GLN A 129 22.44 2.62 0.06
N LEU A 130 21.12 2.77 0.09
CA LEU A 130 20.42 3.98 0.57
C LEU A 130 19.91 3.88 2.02
N GLN A 131 20.31 2.84 2.77
CA GLN A 131 19.73 2.47 4.07
C GLN A 131 19.91 3.54 5.16
N ASP A 132 20.92 4.39 5.04
CA ASP A 132 21.22 5.47 5.97
C ASP A 132 20.29 6.69 5.79
N LEU A 133 19.65 6.80 4.63
CA LEU A 133 18.80 7.95 4.27
C LEU A 133 17.31 7.61 4.33
N VAL A 134 16.96 6.39 3.92
CA VAL A 134 15.57 5.99 3.68
C VAL A 134 15.29 4.58 4.16
N LYS A 135 14.02 4.31 4.46
CA LYS A 135 13.52 3.00 4.89
C LYS A 135 12.10 2.73 4.40
N VAL A 136 11.68 1.46 4.44
CA VAL A 136 10.34 1.03 4.05
C VAL A 136 9.86 -0.07 5.00
N PRO A 137 8.63 0.03 5.57
CA PRO A 137 8.14 -0.97 6.49
C PRO A 137 7.98 -2.31 5.79
N GLN A 138 8.30 -3.38 6.51
CA GLN A 138 7.85 -4.71 6.12
C GLN A 138 6.33 -4.77 6.23
N LYS A 139 5.73 -5.48 5.28
CA LYS A 139 4.28 -5.57 5.13
C LYS A 139 3.88 -7.02 4.96
N TRP A 140 2.84 -7.43 5.68
CA TRP A 140 2.33 -8.80 5.67
C TRP A 140 0.82 -8.82 5.52
N LEU A 141 0.32 -9.84 4.83
CA LEU A 141 -1.08 -10.22 4.83
C LEU A 141 -1.37 -11.07 6.06
N TYR A 142 -2.30 -10.61 6.89
CA TYR A 142 -2.93 -11.48 7.86
C TYR A 142 -4.31 -11.91 7.35
N GLN A 143 -4.49 -13.22 7.19
CA GLN A 143 -5.76 -13.81 6.79
C GLN A 143 -6.68 -13.92 8.01
N LEU A 144 -7.88 -13.34 7.90
CA LEU A 144 -8.86 -13.35 8.98
C LEU A 144 -9.50 -14.74 9.12
N PRO A 145 -9.68 -15.23 10.36
CA PRO A 145 -10.28 -16.53 10.62
C PRO A 145 -11.70 -16.61 10.05
N ILE A 146 -12.08 -17.82 9.56
CA ILE A 146 -13.39 -18.08 8.95
C ILE A 146 -14.53 -17.75 9.91
N LYS A 147 -14.31 -17.99 11.21
CA LYS A 147 -15.23 -17.65 12.30
C LYS A 147 -14.67 -16.48 13.11
N PRO A 148 -15.54 -15.58 13.62
CA PRO A 148 -16.99 -15.58 13.45
C PRO A 148 -17.43 -15.15 12.03
N LYS A 149 -18.61 -15.64 11.61
CA LYS A 149 -19.18 -15.31 10.29
C LYS A 149 -19.46 -13.80 10.18
N GLY A 150 -19.42 -13.30 8.95
CA GLY A 150 -19.87 -11.94 8.66
C GLY A 150 -21.35 -11.76 8.96
N LYS A 151 -21.77 -10.51 9.21
CA LYS A 151 -23.18 -10.17 9.44
C LYS A 151 -23.92 -10.06 8.09
N LYS A 152 -25.16 -10.57 8.03
CA LYS A 152 -26.01 -10.48 6.82
C LYS A 152 -26.13 -9.02 6.36
N GLY A 153 -26.03 -8.79 5.05
CA GLY A 153 -26.09 -7.46 4.44
C GLY A 153 -24.75 -6.72 4.38
N TYR A 154 -23.67 -7.30 4.90
CA TYR A 154 -22.32 -6.74 4.85
C TYR A 154 -21.36 -7.61 4.04
N ILE A 155 -20.35 -6.99 3.44
CA ILE A 155 -19.29 -7.69 2.72
C ILE A 155 -18.21 -8.06 3.73
N ARG A 156 -18.02 -9.37 3.96
CA ARG A 156 -17.00 -9.87 4.90
C ARG A 156 -15.61 -9.61 4.34
N ARG A 157 -14.80 -8.83 5.06
CA ARG A 157 -13.35 -8.71 4.83
C ARG A 157 -12.63 -10.01 5.16
N GLN A 158 -11.63 -10.34 4.36
CA GLN A 158 -10.86 -11.58 4.45
C GLN A 158 -9.42 -11.36 4.87
N TYR A 159 -8.88 -10.16 4.64
CA TYR A 159 -7.49 -9.84 4.92
C TYR A 159 -7.34 -8.47 5.56
N ILE A 160 -6.31 -8.35 6.39
CA ILE A 160 -5.78 -7.08 6.85
C ILE A 160 -4.32 -6.97 6.43
N LEU A 161 -3.84 -5.75 6.29
CA LEU A 161 -2.43 -5.49 6.08
C LEU A 161 -1.81 -5.12 7.42
N VAL A 162 -0.81 -5.90 7.83
CA VAL A 162 0.04 -5.64 8.98
C VAL A 162 1.32 -4.99 8.45
N GLU A 163 1.79 -3.94 9.08
CA GLU A 163 3.07 -3.32 8.75
C GLU A 163 3.85 -2.93 10.01
N GLU A 164 5.17 -2.85 9.90
CA GLU A 164 6.02 -2.29 10.95
C GLU A 164 5.62 -0.84 11.24
N ASP A 165 5.58 -0.48 12.52
CA ASP A 165 5.55 0.92 12.92
C ASP A 165 6.94 1.52 12.67
N MET A 166 6.97 2.64 11.96
CA MET A 166 8.22 3.25 11.48
C MET A 166 8.75 4.34 12.41
N ASP A 167 8.10 4.54 13.56
CA ASP A 167 8.40 5.59 14.56
C ASP A 167 8.44 6.96 13.90
N LEU A 168 7.31 7.34 13.30
CA LEU A 168 7.18 8.58 12.54
C LEU A 168 7.16 9.80 13.46
N VAL A 169 7.75 10.91 12.99
CA VAL A 169 7.55 12.21 13.64
C VAL A 169 6.11 12.68 13.43
N SER A 170 5.69 13.72 14.17
CA SER A 170 4.36 14.29 14.01
C SER A 170 4.16 14.86 12.59
N SER A 171 2.90 14.96 12.13
CA SER A 171 2.62 15.53 10.80
C SER A 171 3.13 16.98 10.66
N GLU A 172 3.09 17.75 11.75
CA GLU A 172 3.57 19.13 11.78
C GLU A 172 5.09 19.19 11.69
N ASP A 173 5.79 18.36 12.48
CA ASP A 173 7.24 18.28 12.44
C ASP A 173 7.75 17.75 11.10
N ASN A 174 7.04 16.78 10.51
CA ASN A 174 7.34 16.28 9.17
C ASN A 174 7.31 17.41 8.13
N GLU A 175 6.27 18.24 8.13
CA GLU A 175 6.17 19.38 7.22
C GLU A 175 7.31 20.39 7.44
N ARG A 176 7.65 20.68 8.70
CA ARG A 176 8.77 21.57 9.05
C ARG A 176 10.11 21.02 8.54
N LEU A 177 10.36 19.73 8.74
CA LEU A 177 11.60 19.07 8.29
C LEU A 177 11.75 19.13 6.77
N TRP A 178 10.68 18.83 6.02
CA TRP A 178 10.68 18.89 4.55
C TRP A 178 11.03 20.29 3.99
N ARG A 179 10.68 21.35 4.72
CA ARG A 179 10.99 22.75 4.36
C ARG A 179 12.33 23.26 4.87
N SER A 180 13.09 22.44 5.60
CA SER A 180 14.33 22.82 6.26
C SER A 180 15.57 22.27 5.55
N ASP A 181 16.75 22.63 6.06
CA ASP A 181 18.04 22.11 5.60
C ASP A 181 18.31 20.66 6.04
N TYR A 182 17.38 20.05 6.80
CA TYR A 182 17.41 18.62 7.07
C TYR A 182 17.24 17.78 5.79
N VAL A 183 16.57 18.34 4.78
CA VAL A 183 16.54 17.76 3.44
C VAL A 183 17.83 18.13 2.72
N THR A 184 18.65 17.14 2.41
CA THR A 184 19.92 17.31 1.70
C THR A 184 19.82 16.89 0.23
N PRO A 185 20.76 17.33 -0.63
CA PRO A 185 20.89 16.81 -1.99
C PRO A 185 20.98 15.28 -2.06
N ASP A 186 21.69 14.63 -1.12
CA ASP A 186 21.83 13.18 -1.07
C ASP A 186 20.50 12.48 -0.78
N LEU A 187 19.72 13.01 0.17
CA LEU A 187 18.38 12.50 0.43
C LEU A 187 17.47 12.66 -0.81
N LEU A 188 17.52 13.82 -1.47
CA LEU A 188 16.74 14.05 -2.69
C LEU A 188 17.16 13.09 -3.81
N ASN A 189 18.45 12.81 -3.98
CA ASN A 189 18.94 11.81 -4.93
C ASN A 189 18.43 10.41 -4.59
N ALA A 190 18.50 10.00 -3.33
CA ALA A 190 17.99 8.70 -2.89
C ALA A 190 16.50 8.54 -3.22
N ILE A 191 15.70 9.57 -2.93
CA ILE A 191 14.27 9.59 -3.24
C ILE A 191 14.04 9.56 -4.75
N TYR A 192 14.75 10.39 -5.52
CA TYR A 192 14.65 10.38 -6.98
C TYR A 192 14.95 9.01 -7.59
N ILE A 193 16.02 8.34 -7.14
CA ILE A 193 16.39 6.99 -7.60
C ILE A 193 15.23 6.01 -7.35
N ILE A 194 14.72 5.96 -6.11
CA ILE A 194 13.64 5.03 -5.74
C ILE A 194 12.37 5.31 -6.53
N LEU A 195 11.95 6.57 -6.60
CA LEU A 195 10.75 6.95 -7.34
C LEU A 195 10.90 6.59 -8.83
N SER A 196 12.05 6.88 -9.44
CA SER A 196 12.30 6.60 -10.86
C SER A 196 12.35 5.11 -11.18
N LYS A 197 13.01 4.30 -10.33
CA LYS A 197 13.16 2.86 -10.54
C LYS A 197 11.87 2.09 -10.30
N VAL A 198 11.13 2.44 -9.25
CA VAL A 198 9.89 1.72 -8.88
C VAL A 198 8.66 2.31 -9.58
N GLY A 199 8.70 3.57 -10.01
CA GLY A 199 7.57 4.27 -10.60
C GLY A 199 6.49 4.65 -9.56
N LEU A 200 6.90 4.98 -8.33
CA LEU A 200 6.00 5.29 -7.21
C LEU A 200 5.33 6.66 -7.37
N ARG A 201 4.04 6.66 -7.66
CA ARG A 201 3.25 7.88 -7.90
C ARG A 201 2.66 8.48 -6.62
N ASP A 202 2.39 7.65 -5.63
CA ASP A 202 1.83 8.05 -4.33
C ASP A 202 2.90 8.60 -3.38
N CYS A 203 4.15 8.15 -3.48
CA CYS A 203 5.29 8.69 -2.73
C CYS A 203 5.87 9.98 -3.33
N THR A 204 5.03 10.89 -3.79
CA THR A 204 5.44 12.21 -4.32
C THR A 204 4.97 13.36 -3.43
N LYS A 205 4.76 13.09 -2.13
CA LYS A 205 4.29 14.04 -1.13
C LYS A 205 4.79 13.63 0.27
N PRO A 206 5.03 14.59 1.19
CA PRO A 206 5.50 14.32 2.54
C PRO A 206 4.67 13.34 3.36
N ASP A 207 3.34 13.32 3.19
CA ASP A 207 2.46 12.41 3.92
C ASP A 207 2.76 10.92 3.70
N ASN A 208 3.33 10.58 2.54
CA ASN A 208 3.71 9.22 2.17
C ASN A 208 5.22 8.98 2.28
N LEU A 209 5.98 10.04 2.58
CA LEU A 209 7.42 10.07 2.83
C LEU A 209 7.74 10.75 4.17
N PRO A 210 7.11 10.35 5.30
CA PRO A 210 7.38 11.00 6.57
C PRO A 210 8.80 10.71 7.07
N PHE A 211 9.40 11.69 7.73
CA PHE A 211 10.57 11.47 8.56
C PHE A 211 10.22 10.58 9.76
N SER A 212 11.21 9.81 10.17
CA SER A 212 11.15 8.97 11.37
C SER A 212 12.10 9.52 12.43
N TRP A 213 11.92 9.12 13.68
CA TRP A 213 12.73 9.61 14.80
C TRP A 213 14.23 9.27 14.68
N ASP A 214 14.58 8.26 13.88
CA ASP A 214 15.96 7.91 13.55
C ASP A 214 16.58 8.78 12.43
N GLY A 215 15.85 9.80 11.95
CA GLY A 215 16.30 10.74 10.92
C GLY A 215 16.07 10.27 9.48
N ARG A 216 15.64 9.02 9.26
CA ARG A 216 15.40 8.48 7.91
C ARG A 216 14.00 8.82 7.39
N VAL A 217 13.87 8.93 6.08
CA VAL A 217 12.57 9.05 5.41
C VAL A 217 11.94 7.68 5.16
N SER A 218 10.68 7.52 5.56
CA SER A 218 9.93 6.26 5.46
C SER A 218 8.96 6.23 4.28
N PHE A 219 9.04 5.22 3.42
CA PHE A 219 8.09 5.00 2.32
C PHE A 219 6.84 4.22 2.80
N ILE A 220 5.86 4.91 3.37
CA ILE A 220 4.76 4.25 4.12
C ILE A 220 3.55 3.83 3.27
N ASP A 221 3.32 4.43 2.09
CA ASP A 221 2.25 4.02 1.16
C ASP A 221 2.81 3.77 -0.23
N THR A 222 2.91 2.50 -0.58
CA THR A 222 3.58 1.98 -1.78
C THR A 222 2.58 1.31 -2.73
N GLN A 223 1.33 1.76 -2.74
CA GLN A 223 0.27 1.14 -3.55
C GLN A 223 0.45 1.45 -5.04
N SER A 224 0.81 2.68 -5.39
CA SER A 224 0.67 3.20 -6.76
C SER A 224 2.00 3.24 -7.51
N HIS A 225 2.52 2.08 -7.92
CA HIS A 225 3.81 1.94 -8.61
C HIS A 225 3.70 1.62 -10.13
N GLY A 226 4.84 1.54 -10.82
CA GLY A 226 4.95 1.10 -12.22
C GLY A 226 4.53 2.10 -13.30
N GLY A 227 4.32 3.37 -12.95
CA GLY A 227 3.89 4.40 -13.90
C GLY A 227 4.77 5.65 -13.87
N LYS A 228 4.45 6.63 -14.73
CA LYS A 228 5.12 7.94 -14.76
C LYS A 228 4.98 8.64 -13.40
N VAL A 229 6.11 9.05 -12.83
CA VAL A 229 6.16 9.74 -11.53
C VAL A 229 5.89 11.23 -11.69
N PRO A 230 4.94 11.80 -10.92
CA PRO A 230 4.68 13.24 -10.92
C PRO A 230 5.64 13.98 -9.94
N PHE A 231 6.93 14.05 -10.25
CA PHE A 231 7.97 14.61 -9.38
C PHE A 231 7.67 16.02 -8.84
N LYS A 232 6.98 16.85 -9.63
CA LYS A 232 6.58 18.21 -9.28
C LYS A 232 5.75 18.32 -7.99
N ARG A 233 5.06 17.24 -7.57
CA ARG A 233 4.24 17.25 -6.36
C ARG A 233 5.05 17.37 -5.07
N LEU A 234 6.31 16.92 -5.07
CA LEU A 234 7.19 17.03 -3.90
C LEU A 234 7.81 18.43 -3.81
N GLU A 235 8.04 19.07 -4.95
CA GLU A 235 8.73 20.37 -5.06
C GLU A 235 8.16 21.44 -4.13
N SER A 236 6.83 21.58 -4.06
CA SER A 236 6.17 22.61 -3.24
C SER A 236 6.40 22.48 -1.73
N TRP A 237 6.98 21.36 -1.28
CA TRP A 237 7.25 21.07 0.12
C TRP A 237 8.70 21.33 0.52
N LEU A 238 9.57 21.64 -0.45
CA LEU A 238 10.99 21.83 -0.24
C LEU A 238 11.35 23.28 0.09
N SER A 239 12.50 23.49 0.74
CA SER A 239 13.11 24.81 0.87
C SER A 239 13.42 25.42 -0.52
N PRO A 240 13.52 26.75 -0.68
CA PRO A 240 13.79 27.36 -1.99
C PRO A 240 15.05 26.81 -2.69
N LEU A 241 16.11 26.55 -1.93
CA LEU A 241 17.34 25.95 -2.47
C LEU A 241 17.09 24.52 -2.97
N ASN A 242 16.39 23.71 -2.18
CA ASN A 242 16.06 22.34 -2.53
C ASN A 242 15.03 22.24 -3.68
N GLN A 243 14.14 23.22 -3.83
CA GLN A 243 13.29 23.34 -5.01
C GLN A 243 14.12 23.48 -6.29
N LEU A 244 15.11 24.38 -6.29
CA LEU A 244 16.02 24.57 -7.42
C LEU A 244 16.80 23.28 -7.72
N TYR A 245 17.28 22.59 -6.69
CA TYR A 245 17.98 21.32 -6.85
C TYR A 245 17.07 20.24 -7.46
N TRP A 246 15.89 20.04 -6.87
CA TRP A 246 14.91 19.05 -7.30
C TRP A 246 14.41 19.29 -8.73
N SER A 247 14.17 20.56 -9.09
CA SER A 247 13.74 20.95 -10.42
C SER A 247 14.79 20.57 -11.48
N LYS A 248 16.08 20.77 -11.19
CA LYS A 248 17.18 20.34 -12.06
C LYS A 248 17.29 18.81 -12.14
N LEU A 249 17.15 18.13 -11.01
CA LEU A 249 17.24 16.67 -10.93
C LEU A 249 16.11 15.95 -11.69
N THR A 250 14.94 16.58 -11.77
CA THR A 250 13.72 15.99 -12.34
C THR A 250 13.31 16.60 -13.68
N ALA A 251 14.17 17.45 -14.24
CA ALA A 251 14.00 17.98 -15.58
C ALA A 251 13.93 16.82 -16.60
N PRO A 252 13.04 16.92 -17.62
CA PRO A 252 12.86 15.89 -18.63
C PRO A 252 14.06 15.71 -19.55
#